data_AF-A0A536LVQ4-F1
#
_entry.id   AF-A0A536LVQ4-F1
#
_cell.length_a   1.000
_cell.length_b   1.000
_cell.length_c   1.000
_cell.angle_alpha   90.00
_cell.angle_beta   90.00
_cell.angle_gamma   90.00
#
_symmetry.space_group_name_H-M   'P 1'
#
loop_
_entity.id
_entity.type
_entity.pdbx_description
1 polymer ?
#
loop_
_entity_poly.entity_id
_entity_poly.type
_entity_poly.pdbx_seq_one_letter_code
_entity_poly.pdbx_strand_id
1 'polypeptide(L)'
;MTHPLVEQLRFARSELQRGLEGVTDEEARQRILPMNCIAWNVGHLAWQEQRYWLQRAQDQMPRPDVNEGFASGGPASTPLLS
;
A
#
# COMPACT_ATOMS: atom_id res chain seq x y z
N MET A 1 -5.47 4.54 26.48
CA MET A 1 -5.36 5.49 25.35
C MET A 1 -4.45 4.89 24.30
N THR A 2 -4.79 5.03 23.03
CA THR A 2 -3.92 4.56 21.94
C THR A 2 -2.71 5.51 21.83
N HIS A 3 -1.54 5.00 21.43
CA HIS A 3 -0.37 5.87 21.22
C HIS A 3 -0.63 6.84 20.05
N PRO A 4 -0.28 8.14 20.12
CA PRO A 4 -0.61 9.13 19.08
C PRO A 4 -0.16 8.76 17.67
N LEU A 5 1.04 8.16 17.52
CA LEU A 5 1.52 7.69 16.20
C LEU A 5 0.67 6.56 15.62
N VAL A 6 0.08 5.71 16.48
CA VAL A 6 -0.84 4.66 16.04
C VAL A 6 -2.16 5.28 15.58
N GLU A 7 -2.62 6.34 16.24
CA GLU A 7 -3.80 7.10 15.80
C GLU A 7 -3.56 7.78 14.45
N GLN A 8 -2.40 8.43 14.26
CA GLN A 8 -2.01 9.01 12.98
C GLN A 8 -1.94 7.97 11.86
N LEU A 9 -1.37 6.79 12.13
CA LEU A 9 -1.30 5.70 11.15
C LEU A 9 -2.71 5.20 10.74
N ARG A 10 -3.61 5.06 11.72
CA ARG A 10 -5.01 4.67 11.46
C ARG A 10 -5.74 5.74 10.67
N PHE A 11 -5.59 7.01 11.04
CA PHE A 11 -6.15 8.14 10.32
C PHE A 11 -5.66 8.20 8.87
N ALA A 12 -4.34 8.17 8.64
CA ALA A 12 -3.80 8.22 7.28
C ALA A 12 -4.34 7.10 6.38
N ARG A 13 -4.52 5.89 6.93
CA ARG A 13 -5.14 4.79 6.20
C ARG A 13 -6.63 5.00 5.94
N SER A 14 -7.40 5.52 6.90
CA SER A 14 -8.81 5.82 6.66
C SER A 14 -9.00 6.93 5.62
N GLU A 15 -8.13 7.94 5.60
CA GLU A 15 -8.17 9.00 4.60
C GLU A 15 -7.80 8.50 3.21
N LEU A 16 -6.84 7.58 3.10
CA LEU A 16 -6.54 6.90 1.84
C LEU A 16 -7.76 6.12 1.35
N GLN A 17 -8.36 5.29 2.21
CA GLN A 17 -9.55 4.51 1.85
C GLN A 17 -10.70 5.41 1.40
N ARG A 18 -10.94 6.53 2.11
CA ARG A 18 -11.94 7.53 1.72
C ARG A 18 -11.62 8.17 0.37
N GLY A 19 -10.35 8.48 0.11
CA GLY A 19 -9.91 9.03 -1.18
C GLY A 19 -10.05 8.06 -2.35
N LEU A 20 -10.14 6.75 -2.09
CA LEU A 20 -10.36 5.71 -3.09
C LEU A 20 -11.83 5.29 -3.21
N GLU A 21 -12.74 5.88 -2.43
CA GLU A 21 -14.15 5.54 -2.46
C GLU A 21 -14.75 5.84 -3.85
N GLY A 22 -15.38 4.84 -4.45
CA GLY A 22 -15.98 4.93 -5.79
C GLY A 22 -15.02 4.69 -6.95
N VAL A 23 -13.71 4.53 -6.71
CA VAL A 23 -12.75 4.13 -7.76
C VAL A 23 -12.96 2.66 -8.12
N THR A 24 -13.18 2.39 -9.41
CA THR A 24 -13.33 1.03 -9.92
C THR A 24 -11.99 0.31 -10.07
N ASP A 25 -11.99 -1.03 -10.13
CA ASP A 25 -10.78 -1.81 -10.45
C ASP A 25 -10.14 -1.37 -11.77
N GLU A 26 -10.96 -1.14 -12.79
CA GLU A 26 -10.49 -0.72 -14.12
C GLU A 26 -9.75 0.63 -14.04
N GLU A 27 -10.34 1.63 -13.38
CA GLU A 27 -9.72 2.94 -13.17
C GLU A 27 -8.45 2.84 -12.34
N ALA A 28 -8.48 2.06 -11.24
CA ALA A 28 -7.34 1.92 -10.35
C ALA A 28 -6.13 1.27 -11.01
N ARG A 29 -6.35 0.53 -12.10
CA ARG A 29 -5.31 -0.17 -12.87
C ARG A 29 -4.72 0.67 -14.00
N GLN A 30 -5.27 1.86 -14.26
CA GLN A 30 -4.74 2.75 -15.28
C GLN A 30 -3.40 3.36 -14.83
N ARG A 31 -2.43 3.38 -15.75
CA ARG A 31 -1.15 4.06 -15.56
C ARG A 31 -1.15 5.37 -16.33
N ILE A 32 -1.05 6.48 -15.59
CA ILE A 32 -0.81 7.82 -16.16
C ILE A 32 0.67 8.13 -15.94
N LEU A 33 1.48 7.91 -16.98
CA LEU A 33 2.93 8.01 -16.88
C LEU A 33 3.39 9.41 -16.42
N PRO A 34 4.44 9.49 -15.58
CA PRO A 34 5.33 8.40 -15.15
C PRO A 34 4.83 7.60 -13.94
N MET A 35 3.61 7.85 -13.45
CA MET A 35 3.12 7.26 -12.21
C MET A 35 2.78 5.76 -12.35
N ASN A 36 2.91 5.04 -11.24
CA ASN A 36 2.29 3.73 -11.07
C ASN A 36 0.78 3.88 -10.93
N CYS A 37 0.05 2.81 -11.25
CA CYS A 37 -1.40 2.79 -11.08
C CYS A 37 -1.78 2.83 -9.59
N ILE A 38 -3.02 3.24 -9.30
CA ILE A 38 -3.54 3.32 -7.93
C ILE A 38 -3.47 1.98 -7.22
N ALA A 39 -3.86 0.89 -7.90
CA ALA A 39 -3.85 -0.45 -7.34
C ALA A 39 -2.43 -0.88 -6.91
N TRP A 40 -1.40 -0.49 -7.68
CA TRP A 40 0.00 -0.71 -7.29
C TRP A 40 0.39 0.11 -6.05
N ASN A 41 -0.05 1.37 -5.97
CA ASN A 41 0.24 2.23 -4.82
C ASN A 41 -0.37 1.68 -3.52
N VAL A 42 -1.55 1.06 -3.57
CA VAL A 42 -2.15 0.37 -2.41
C VAL A 42 -1.22 -0.76 -1.92
N GLY A 43 -0.74 -1.61 -2.84
CA GLY A 43 0.24 -2.65 -2.52
C GLY A 43 1.55 -2.08 -1.98
N HIS A 44 2.04 -0.96 -2.53
CA HIS A 44 3.25 -0.31 -2.07
C HIS A 44 3.15 0.23 -0.63
N LEU A 45 1.98 0.76 -0.25
CA LEU A 45 1.74 1.22 1.11
C LEU A 45 1.68 0.05 2.09
N ALA A 46 1.04 -1.06 1.72
CA ALA A 46 1.07 -2.29 2.52
C ALA A 46 2.50 -2.83 2.67
N TRP A 47 3.31 -2.77 1.60
CA TRP A 47 4.72 -3.12 1.64
C TRP A 47 5.52 -2.25 2.61
N GLN A 48 5.36 -0.93 2.57
CA GLN A 48 6.02 0.00 3.49
C GLN A 48 5.70 -0.37 4.94
N GLU A 49 4.43 -0.55 5.27
CA GLU A 49 4.03 -0.84 6.65
C GLU A 49 4.58 -2.17 7.15
N GLN A 50 4.52 -3.23 6.33
CA GLN A 50 5.16 -4.50 6.66
C GLN A 50 6.67 -4.32 6.82
N ARG A 51 7.33 -3.64 5.89
CA ARG A 51 8.79 -3.48 5.87
C ARG A 51 9.29 -2.81 7.14
N TYR A 52 8.65 -1.72 7.58
CA TYR A 52 9.12 -0.93 8.72
C TYR A 52 8.60 -1.46 10.05
N TRP A 53 7.31 -1.78 10.16
CA TRP A 53 6.71 -2.14 11.45
C TRP A 53 6.83 -3.61 11.80
N LEU A 54 6.86 -4.50 10.80
CA LEU A 54 6.92 -5.95 11.02
C LEU A 54 8.32 -6.49 10.78
N GLN A 55 8.88 -6.27 9.60
CA GLN A 55 10.17 -6.87 9.26
C GLN A 55 11.32 -6.20 10.03
N ARG A 56 11.49 -4.87 9.94
CA ARG A 56 12.62 -4.20 10.61
C ARG A 56 12.51 -4.23 12.13
N ALA A 57 11.31 -4.03 12.67
CA ALA A 57 11.14 -3.90 14.11
C ALA A 57 10.97 -5.25 14.83
N GLN A 58 10.50 -6.30 14.12
CA GLN A 58 10.07 -7.56 14.75
C GLN A 58 10.49 -8.83 13.98
N ASP A 59 11.23 -8.69 12.87
CA ASP A 59 11.66 -9.79 11.99
C ASP A 59 10.51 -10.64 11.43
N GLN A 60 9.36 -10.00 11.15
CA GLN A 60 8.17 -10.66 10.61
C GLN A 60 7.88 -10.24 9.15
N MET A 61 7.58 -11.22 8.29
CA MET A 61 7.15 -10.99 6.90
C MET A 61 5.92 -11.84 6.54
N PRO A 62 4.72 -11.49 7.03
CA PRO A 62 3.51 -12.27 6.79
C PRO A 62 3.02 -12.26 5.34
N ARG A 63 3.43 -11.28 4.53
CA ARG A 63 3.07 -11.13 3.11
C ARG A 63 4.32 -11.04 2.21
N PRO A 64 4.96 -12.19 1.90
CA PRO A 64 6.10 -12.22 0.97
C PRO A 64 5.71 -11.76 -0.44
N ASP A 65 4.49 -12.08 -0.87
CA ASP A 65 3.90 -11.64 -2.14
C ASP A 65 3.91 -10.12 -2.29
N VAL A 66 3.60 -9.40 -1.19
CA VAL A 66 3.63 -7.94 -1.17
C VAL A 66 5.07 -7.41 -1.24
N ASN A 67 6.01 -8.09 -0.59
CA ASN A 67 7.43 -7.72 -0.60
C ASN A 67 8.09 -7.89 -1.97
N GLU A 68 7.66 -8.87 -2.75
CA GLU A 68 8.16 -9.10 -4.11
C GLU A 68 7.48 -8.19 -5.13
N GLY A 69 6.16 -8.02 -5.04
CA GLY A 69 5.38 -7.34 -6.07
C GLY A 69 5.38 -5.80 -6.01
N PHE A 70 5.60 -5.22 -4.83
CA PHE A 70 5.34 -3.80 -4.58
C PHE A 70 6.50 -3.04 -3.92
N ALA A 71 7.69 -3.62 -3.84
CA ALA A 71 8.85 -2.92 -3.29
C ALA A 71 9.23 -1.67 -4.11
N SER A 72 9.90 -0.71 -3.47
CA SER A 72 10.52 0.42 -4.19
C SER A 72 11.45 -0.08 -5.30
N GLY A 73 11.30 0.45 -6.51
CA GLY A 73 12.02 -0.03 -7.69
C GLY A 73 11.50 -1.35 -8.27
N GLY A 74 10.43 -1.90 -7.70
CA GLY A 74 9.73 -3.07 -8.23
C GLY A 74 9.01 -2.81 -9.56
N PRO A 75 8.47 -3.87 -10.18
CA PRO A 75 7.83 -3.77 -11.49
C PRO A 75 6.62 -2.84 -11.43
N ALA A 76 6.46 -2.01 -12.46
CA ALA A 76 5.30 -1.11 -12.62
C ALA A 76 4.05 -1.86 -13.13
N SER A 77 3.61 -2.86 -12.36
CA SER A 77 2.48 -3.74 -12.67
C SER A 77 1.13 -3.05 -12.45
N THR A 78 0.06 -3.71 -12.92
CA THR A 78 -1.34 -3.26 -12.77
C THR A 78 -2.19 -4.33 -12.09
N PRO A 79 -1.95 -4.59 -10.79
CA PRO A 79 -2.65 -5.65 -10.05
C PRO A 79 -4.15 -5.34 -9.92
N LEU A 80 -4.95 -6.34 -9.55
CA LEU A 80 -6.33 -6.10 -9.14
C LEU A 80 -6.38 -5.24 -7.88
N LEU A 81 -7.36 -4.35 -7.81
CA LEU A 81 -7.73 -3.61 -6.61
C LEU A 81 -8.50 -4.57 -5.67
N SER A 82 -7.83 -5.01 -4.62
CA SER A 82 -8.33 -5.94 -3.59
C SER A 82 -9.11 -5.23 -2.49
#